data_AF-A0A356G6U5-F1
#
_entry.id   AF-A0A356G6U5-F1
#
_cell.length_a   1.000
_cell.length_b   1.000
_cell.length_c   1.000
_cell.angle_alpha   90.00
_cell.angle_beta   90.00
_cell.angle_gamma   90.00
#
_symmetry.space_group_name_H-M   'P 1'
#
loop_
_entity.id
_entity.type
_entity.pdbx_description
1 polymer ?
#
loop_
_entity_poly.entity_id
_entity_poly.type
_entity_poly.pdbx_seq_one_letter_code
_entity_poly.pdbx_strand_id
1 'polypeptide(L)'
;MRFGCGSSRARGVASKRAAYRSAGDVRGVGDGEFAVLLGRPVPSGEPAGPIDEHDSVPTLGRARSRLARLACRVVGSLVGRAVRRNQSDLNLLFAHNIPFRAIAKMTGGRVSAEMVGGIVDACNGHLLRGARKLVGGYVRNARENRAWERRLTG
;
A
#
# COMPACT_ATOMS: atom_id res chain seq x y z
N MET A 1 35.33 41.39 -17.01
CA MET A 1 33.91 41.43 -16.58
C MET A 1 33.55 40.09 -15.95
N ARG A 2 33.21 40.08 -14.66
CA ARG A 2 32.94 38.88 -13.85
C ARG A 2 31.50 38.40 -14.07
N PHE A 3 31.34 37.11 -14.38
CA PHE A 3 30.04 36.44 -14.43
C PHE A 3 29.46 36.30 -13.01
N GLY A 4 28.46 37.11 -12.68
CA GLY A 4 27.69 37.02 -11.44
C GLY A 4 26.50 36.07 -11.58
N CYS A 5 26.75 34.76 -11.63
CA CYS A 5 25.69 33.75 -11.51
C CYS A 5 25.86 33.03 -10.16
N GLY A 6 25.01 33.34 -9.18
CA GLY A 6 25.07 32.65 -7.88
C GLY A 6 24.19 33.19 -6.76
N SER A 7 23.59 34.38 -6.89
CA SER A 7 22.96 35.06 -5.75
C SER A 7 21.43 34.93 -5.64
N SER A 8 20.72 34.56 -6.71
CA SER A 8 19.24 34.56 -6.71
C SER A 8 18.60 33.30 -6.10
N ARG A 9 19.17 32.11 -6.33
CA ARG A 9 18.63 30.84 -5.79
C ARG A 9 18.79 30.70 -4.27
N ALA A 10 19.91 31.15 -3.72
CA ALA A 10 20.18 31.01 -2.28
C ALA A 10 19.25 31.85 -1.39
N ARG A 11 18.80 33.02 -1.88
CA ARG A 11 17.87 33.90 -1.13
C ARG A 11 16.45 33.37 -1.06
N GLY A 12 15.95 32.72 -2.12
CA GLY A 12 14.63 32.07 -2.12
C GLY A 12 14.55 30.89 -1.14
N VAL A 13 15.62 30.10 -1.07
CA VAL A 13 15.74 28.94 -0.19
C VAL A 13 15.81 29.32 1.30
N ALA A 14 16.49 30.42 1.63
CA ALA A 14 16.59 30.90 3.01
C ALA A 14 15.24 31.43 3.54
N SER A 15 14.46 32.12 2.69
CA SER A 15 13.15 32.68 3.05
C SER A 15 12.10 31.60 3.37
N LYS A 16 12.04 30.53 2.56
CA LYS A 16 11.08 29.43 2.77
C LYS A 16 11.39 28.56 4.00
N ARG A 17 12.66 28.42 4.36
CA ARG A 17 13.09 27.76 5.59
C ARG A 17 12.62 28.47 6.86
N ALA A 18 12.62 29.80 6.84
CA ALA A 18 12.11 30.59 7.96
C ALA A 18 10.60 30.40 8.10
N ALA A 19 9.85 30.47 6.98
CA ALA A 19 8.41 30.25 6.96
C ALA A 19 7.98 28.87 7.48
N TYR A 20 8.68 27.79 7.10
CA TYR A 20 8.43 26.46 7.67
C TYR A 20 8.67 26.43 9.19
N ARG A 21 9.78 27.01 9.67
CA ARG A 21 10.14 27.00 11.10
C ARG A 21 9.26 27.90 11.97
N SER A 22 8.76 29.01 11.43
CA SER A 22 7.99 30.00 12.20
C SER A 22 6.48 29.82 12.07
N ALA A 23 5.98 29.32 10.93
CA ALA A 23 4.55 29.23 10.64
C ALA A 23 4.05 27.80 10.33
N GLY A 24 4.95 26.80 10.24
CA GLY A 24 4.56 25.42 9.96
C GLY A 24 3.99 25.20 8.55
N ASP A 25 4.16 26.16 7.63
CA ASP A 25 3.63 26.03 6.28
C ASP A 25 4.49 25.07 5.44
N VAL A 26 3.93 23.89 5.18
CA VAL A 26 4.54 22.81 4.39
C VAL A 26 4.22 22.89 2.90
N ARG A 27 3.23 23.70 2.48
CA ARG A 27 2.70 23.67 1.10
C ARG A 27 3.64 24.33 0.09
N GLY A 28 4.54 25.20 0.56
CA GLY A 28 5.49 25.94 -0.28
C GLY A 28 6.91 25.37 -0.33
N VAL A 29 7.20 24.30 0.43
CA VAL A 29 8.54 23.72 0.58
C VAL A 29 8.75 22.63 -0.46
N GLY A 30 9.75 22.80 -1.33
CA GLY A 30 10.09 21.80 -2.33
C GLY A 30 10.96 20.67 -1.76
N ASP A 31 11.00 19.51 -2.43
CA ASP A 31 11.74 18.32 -1.99
C ASP A 31 13.22 18.59 -1.70
N GLY A 32 13.86 19.50 -2.45
CA GLY A 32 15.26 19.89 -2.20
C GLY A 32 15.45 20.66 -0.89
N GLU A 33 14.52 21.55 -0.55
CA GLU A 33 14.54 22.27 0.74
C GLU A 33 14.22 21.33 1.89
N PHE A 34 13.28 20.42 1.66
CA PHE A 34 12.87 19.40 2.62
C PHE A 34 13.98 18.37 2.88
N ALA A 35 14.73 17.95 1.85
CA ALA A 35 15.87 17.05 1.99
C ALA A 35 16.96 17.63 2.89
N VAL A 36 17.24 18.94 2.78
CA VAL A 36 18.24 19.57 3.64
C VAL A 36 17.75 19.69 5.08
N LEU A 37 16.44 19.91 5.30
CA LEU A 37 15.85 19.86 6.64
C LEU A 37 15.97 18.44 7.24
N LEU A 38 15.68 17.42 6.43
CA LEU A 38 15.75 16.01 6.81
C LEU A 38 17.19 15.52 7.04
N GLY A 39 18.20 16.22 6.54
CA GLY A 39 19.60 15.75 6.53
C GLY A 39 19.83 14.50 5.68
N ARG A 40 18.85 14.11 4.86
CA ARG A 40 18.88 12.95 3.96
C ARG A 40 18.01 13.23 2.72
N PRO A 41 18.27 12.58 1.58
CA PRO A 41 17.39 12.70 0.42
C PRO A 41 15.97 12.25 0.78
N VAL A 42 14.98 12.93 0.20
CA VAL A 42 13.58 12.50 0.29
C VAL A 42 13.47 11.15 -0.43
N PRO A 43 13.00 10.08 0.24
CA PRO A 43 12.85 8.79 -0.42
C PRO A 43 11.85 8.90 -1.57
N SER A 44 12.14 8.23 -2.69
CA SER A 44 11.19 8.13 -3.79
C SER A 44 9.91 7.47 -3.28
N GLY A 45 8.75 8.12 -3.49
CA GLY A 45 7.46 7.63 -3.02
C GLY A 45 6.97 6.36 -3.72
N GLU A 46 7.67 5.88 -4.75
CA GLU A 46 7.33 4.63 -5.40
C GLU A 46 7.86 3.44 -4.59
N PRO A 47 6.99 2.48 -4.21
CA PRO A 47 7.43 1.27 -3.53
C PRO A 47 8.37 0.47 -4.43
N ALA A 48 9.66 0.44 -4.07
CA ALA A 48 10.65 -0.37 -4.76
C ALA A 48 10.57 -1.81 -4.25
N GLY A 49 10.27 -2.77 -5.13
CA GLY A 49 10.36 -4.20 -4.80
C GLY A 49 9.22 -5.07 -5.34
N PRO A 50 9.12 -6.32 -4.88
CA PRO A 50 7.96 -7.19 -5.10
C PRO A 50 6.73 -6.72 -4.31
N ILE A 51 5.56 -7.31 -4.59
CA ILE A 51 4.36 -7.09 -3.77
C ILE A 51 4.57 -7.75 -2.40
N ASP A 52 4.12 -7.08 -1.35
CA ASP A 52 4.18 -7.50 0.04
C ASP A 52 2.77 -7.52 0.68
N GLU A 53 2.62 -8.15 1.83
CA GLU A 53 1.36 -8.22 2.59
C GLU A 53 0.90 -6.86 3.14
N HIS A 54 1.81 -5.88 3.21
CA HIS A 54 1.54 -4.50 3.56
C HIS A 54 1.03 -3.66 2.39
N ASP A 55 1.09 -4.19 1.16
CA ASP A 55 0.58 -3.50 -0.02
C ASP A 55 -0.95 -3.62 -0.11
N SER A 56 -1.55 -2.62 -0.76
CA SER A 56 -2.99 -2.51 -1.05
C SER A 56 -3.31 -2.86 -2.51
N VAL A 57 -4.60 -2.94 -2.84
CA VAL A 57 -5.10 -3.29 -4.18
C VAL A 57 -4.54 -2.39 -5.30
N PRO A 58 -4.47 -1.05 -5.17
CA PRO A 58 -3.83 -0.18 -6.18
C PRO A 58 -2.41 -0.57 -6.56
N THR A 59 -1.66 -1.07 -5.58
CA THR A 59 -0.25 -1.44 -5.75
C THR A 59 -0.09 -2.66 -6.66
N LEU A 60 -1.17 -3.42 -6.89
CA LEU A 60 -1.16 -4.51 -7.87
C LEU A 60 -0.95 -4.04 -9.32
N GLY A 61 -1.03 -2.73 -9.61
CA GLY A 61 -0.63 -2.18 -10.91
C GLY A 61 0.81 -2.54 -11.31
N ARG A 62 1.73 -2.60 -10.33
CA ARG A 62 3.14 -3.02 -10.52
C ARG A 62 3.38 -4.53 -10.35
N ALA A 63 2.34 -5.32 -10.05
CA ALA A 63 2.50 -6.75 -9.81
C ALA A 63 3.02 -7.47 -11.06
N ARG A 64 3.88 -8.49 -10.88
CA ARG A 64 4.41 -9.29 -11.99
C ARG A 64 3.33 -10.12 -12.69
N SER A 65 2.33 -10.59 -11.94
CA SER A 65 1.22 -11.39 -12.46
C SER A 65 0.22 -10.57 -13.29
N ARG A 66 -0.09 -11.04 -14.52
CA ARG A 66 -1.12 -10.46 -15.39
C ARG A 66 -2.52 -10.53 -14.76
N LEU A 67 -2.80 -11.60 -14.02
CA LEU A 67 -4.07 -11.79 -13.32
C LEU A 67 -4.23 -10.78 -12.19
N ALA A 68 -3.16 -10.53 -11.42
CA ALA A 68 -3.17 -9.51 -10.36
C ALA A 68 -3.40 -8.09 -10.94
N ARG A 69 -2.75 -7.76 -12.06
CA ARG A 69 -3.00 -6.49 -12.77
C ARG A 69 -4.42 -6.38 -13.32
N LEU A 70 -5.05 -7.49 -13.70
CA LEU A 70 -6.45 -7.51 -14.13
C LEU A 70 -7.38 -7.27 -12.93
N ALA A 71 -7.17 -7.97 -11.82
CA ALA A 71 -7.93 -7.77 -10.58
C ALA A 71 -7.87 -6.30 -10.11
N CYS A 72 -6.68 -5.70 -10.13
CA CYS A 72 -6.49 -4.27 -9.85
C CYS A 72 -7.41 -3.37 -10.71
N ARG A 73 -7.44 -3.61 -12.02
CA ARG A 73 -8.26 -2.82 -12.96
C ARG A 73 -9.76 -3.03 -12.72
N VAL A 74 -10.18 -4.26 -12.44
CA VAL A 74 -11.59 -4.57 -12.16
C VAL A 74 -12.03 -3.89 -10.87
N VAL A 75 -11.30 -4.07 -9.77
CA VAL A 75 -11.65 -3.44 -8.48
C VAL A 75 -11.58 -1.92 -8.58
N GLY A 76 -10.55 -1.35 -9.21
CA GLY A 76 -10.46 0.09 -9.44
C GLY A 76 -11.62 0.63 -10.28
N SER A 77 -12.11 -0.14 -11.27
CA SER A 77 -13.29 0.24 -12.06
C SER A 77 -14.58 0.21 -11.25
N LEU A 78 -14.72 -0.73 -10.31
CA LEU A 78 -15.86 -0.83 -9.39
C LEU A 78 -15.87 0.35 -8.42
N VAL A 79 -14.72 0.66 -7.82
CA VAL A 79 -14.53 1.85 -6.96
C VAL A 79 -14.87 3.13 -7.74
N GLY A 80 -14.32 3.30 -8.95
CA GLY A 80 -14.60 4.47 -9.77
C GLY A 80 -16.06 4.59 -10.19
N ARG A 81 -16.76 3.47 -10.43
CA ARG A 81 -18.20 3.46 -10.71
C ARG A 81 -19.02 3.84 -9.48
N ALA A 82 -18.65 3.35 -8.29
CA ALA A 82 -19.31 3.69 -7.03
C ALA A 82 -19.19 5.19 -6.73
N VAL A 83 -17.99 5.75 -6.85
CA VAL A 83 -17.73 7.19 -6.69
C VAL A 83 -18.56 8.03 -7.66
N ARG A 84 -18.59 7.66 -8.96
CA ARG A 84 -19.38 8.41 -9.97
C ARG A 84 -20.89 8.36 -9.75
N ARG A 85 -21.40 7.29 -9.15
CA ARG A 85 -22.83 7.12 -8.89
C ARG A 85 -23.32 7.86 -7.64
N ASN A 86 -22.42 8.58 -6.94
CA ASN A 86 -22.67 9.16 -5.61
C ASN A 86 -23.14 8.14 -4.55
N GLN A 87 -23.14 6.85 -4.89
CA GLN A 87 -23.27 5.72 -3.99
C GLN A 87 -21.87 5.43 -3.46
N SER A 88 -21.40 6.31 -2.59
CA SER A 88 -20.13 6.12 -1.90
C SER A 88 -20.29 4.95 -0.93
N ASP A 89 -20.08 3.73 -1.44
CA ASP A 89 -19.90 2.58 -0.58
C ASP A 89 -18.55 2.75 0.12
N LEU A 90 -18.63 3.39 1.29
CA LEU A 90 -17.50 3.69 2.14
C LEU A 90 -16.71 2.40 2.47
N ASN A 91 -17.39 1.27 2.61
CA ASN A 91 -16.76 -0.01 2.88
C ASN A 91 -15.89 -0.48 1.71
N LEU A 92 -16.32 -0.25 0.46
CA LEU A 92 -15.55 -0.58 -0.73
C LEU A 92 -14.29 0.29 -0.84
N LEU A 93 -14.40 1.58 -0.55
CA LEU A 93 -13.26 2.51 -0.54
C LEU A 93 -12.23 2.13 0.54
N PHE A 94 -12.70 1.72 1.72
CA PHE A 94 -11.82 1.21 2.77
C PHE A 94 -11.17 -0.12 2.36
N ALA A 95 -11.95 -1.08 1.89
CA ALA A 95 -11.45 -2.38 1.45
C ALA A 95 -10.42 -2.29 0.31
N HIS A 96 -10.51 -1.27 -0.53
CA HIS A 96 -9.56 -1.02 -1.61
C HIS A 96 -8.19 -0.52 -1.11
N ASN A 97 -8.16 0.26 -0.02
CA ASN A 97 -6.95 0.91 0.49
C ASN A 97 -6.27 0.17 1.65
N ILE A 98 -6.92 -0.84 2.25
CA ILE A 98 -6.30 -1.66 3.30
C ILE A 98 -5.20 -2.59 2.74
N PRO A 99 -4.19 -2.92 3.57
CA PRO A 99 -3.15 -3.87 3.19
C PRO A 99 -3.70 -5.31 3.12
N PHE A 100 -3.12 -6.18 2.29
CA PHE A 100 -3.57 -7.57 2.14
C PHE A 100 -3.62 -8.36 3.45
N ARG A 101 -2.71 -8.10 4.39
CA ARG A 101 -2.74 -8.72 5.73
C ARG A 101 -4.05 -8.48 6.48
N ALA A 102 -4.75 -7.38 6.18
CA ALA A 102 -6.02 -7.06 6.82
C ALA A 102 -7.11 -8.08 6.43
N ILE A 103 -7.00 -8.75 5.27
CA ILE A 103 -7.94 -9.79 4.83
C ILE A 103 -7.99 -10.92 5.88
N ALA A 104 -6.85 -11.34 6.42
CA ALA A 104 -6.83 -12.39 7.44
C ALA A 104 -7.61 -11.98 8.71
N LYS A 105 -7.54 -10.70 9.08
CA LYS A 105 -8.27 -10.17 10.24
C LYS A 105 -9.75 -9.97 9.96
N MET A 106 -10.08 -9.42 8.79
CA MET A 106 -11.46 -9.06 8.43
C MET A 106 -12.33 -10.26 8.05
N THR A 107 -11.72 -11.41 7.75
CA THR A 107 -12.47 -12.62 7.39
C THR A 107 -12.89 -13.46 8.60
N GLY A 108 -12.58 -13.02 9.82
CA GLY A 108 -12.98 -13.68 11.07
C GLY A 108 -12.40 -15.10 11.19
N GLY A 109 -11.14 -15.28 10.79
CA GLY A 109 -10.48 -16.58 10.84
C GLY A 109 -10.79 -17.51 9.67
N ARG A 110 -11.50 -17.06 8.62
CA ARG A 110 -11.67 -17.88 7.39
C ARG A 110 -10.44 -17.88 6.50
N VAL A 111 -9.64 -16.80 6.52
CA VAL A 111 -8.38 -16.69 5.80
C VAL A 111 -7.25 -16.52 6.81
N SER A 112 -6.24 -17.39 6.75
CA SER A 112 -5.06 -17.30 7.62
C SER A 112 -3.99 -16.36 7.04
N ALA A 113 -3.03 -15.96 7.87
CA ALA A 113 -1.88 -15.17 7.41
C ALA A 113 -1.06 -15.90 6.34
N GLU A 114 -0.94 -17.22 6.43
CA GLU A 114 -0.30 -18.05 5.40
C GLU A 114 -1.01 -17.94 4.06
N MET A 115 -2.35 -18.00 4.07
CA MET A 115 -3.15 -17.87 2.85
C MET A 115 -2.95 -16.49 2.21
N VAL A 116 -2.83 -15.42 3.01
CA VAL A 116 -2.44 -14.09 2.50
C VAL A 116 -1.06 -14.13 1.83
N GLY A 117 -0.07 -14.79 2.45
CA GLY A 117 1.23 -15.02 1.82
C GLY A 117 1.14 -15.78 0.49
N GLY A 118 0.19 -16.71 0.36
CA GLY A 118 -0.13 -17.37 -0.90
C GLY A 118 -0.70 -16.43 -1.97
N ILE A 119 -1.54 -15.48 -1.58
CA ILE A 119 -2.06 -14.42 -2.46
C ILE A 119 -0.90 -13.55 -2.95
N VAL A 120 -0.03 -13.11 -2.05
CA VAL A 120 1.16 -12.29 -2.39
C VAL A 120 2.09 -13.03 -3.34
N ASP A 121 2.36 -14.32 -3.09
CA ASP A 121 3.15 -15.17 -4.01
C ASP A 121 2.51 -15.23 -5.41
N ALA A 122 1.18 -15.38 -5.48
CA ALA A 122 0.45 -15.38 -6.74
C ALA A 122 0.53 -14.03 -7.47
N CYS A 123 0.46 -12.91 -6.74
CA CYS A 123 0.64 -11.56 -7.28
C CYS A 123 2.06 -11.34 -7.82
N ASN A 124 3.07 -11.92 -7.18
CA ASN A 124 4.47 -11.88 -7.61
C ASN A 124 4.80 -12.85 -8.76
N GLY A 125 3.82 -13.60 -9.28
CA GLY A 125 3.99 -14.50 -10.43
C GLY A 125 4.26 -15.95 -10.04
N HIS A 126 4.34 -16.28 -8.76
CA HIS A 126 4.51 -17.65 -8.26
C HIS A 126 3.15 -18.33 -8.04
N LEU A 127 2.36 -18.47 -9.12
CA LEU A 127 0.99 -19.00 -9.05
C LEU A 127 0.90 -20.40 -8.43
N LEU A 128 1.82 -21.31 -8.78
CA LEU A 128 1.85 -22.67 -8.22
C LEU A 128 2.17 -22.68 -6.71
N ARG A 129 3.13 -21.86 -6.28
CA ARG A 129 3.50 -21.71 -4.86
C ARG A 129 2.34 -21.08 -4.08
N GLY A 130 1.73 -20.04 -4.65
CA GLY A 130 0.57 -19.37 -4.09
C GLY A 130 -0.63 -20.32 -3.93
N ALA A 131 -0.95 -21.10 -4.98
CA ALA A 131 -2.02 -22.08 -4.96
C ALA A 131 -1.79 -23.16 -3.89
N ARG A 132 -0.57 -23.70 -3.77
CA ARG A 132 -0.23 -24.69 -2.73
C ARG A 132 -0.41 -24.12 -1.32
N LYS A 133 0.05 -22.89 -1.07
CA LYS A 133 -0.14 -22.21 0.23
C LYS A 133 -1.61 -21.91 0.52
N LEU A 134 -2.39 -21.52 -0.48
CA LEU A 134 -3.82 -21.28 -0.33
C LEU A 134 -4.58 -22.56 0.05
N VAL A 135 -4.33 -23.66 -0.67
CA VAL A 135 -5.00 -24.95 -0.41
C VAL A 135 -4.54 -25.55 0.91
N GLY A 136 -3.22 -25.61 1.16
CA GLY A 136 -2.67 -26.13 2.41
C GLY A 136 -3.09 -25.32 3.62
N GLY A 137 -3.03 -23.99 3.48
CA GLY A 137 -3.48 -23.05 4.51
C GLY A 137 -4.97 -23.18 4.81
N TYR A 138 -5.82 -23.36 3.80
CA TYR A 138 -7.25 -23.58 4.00
C TYR A 138 -7.56 -24.83 4.83
N VAL A 139 -6.93 -25.97 4.48
CA VAL A 139 -7.13 -27.23 5.20
C VAL A 139 -6.64 -27.13 6.65
N ARG A 140 -5.46 -26.55 6.86
CA ARG A 140 -4.90 -26.36 8.21
C ARG A 140 -5.75 -25.39 9.03
N ASN A 141 -6.13 -24.26 8.46
CA ASN A 141 -6.97 -23.25 9.10
C ASN A 141 -8.33 -23.82 9.50
N ALA A 142 -8.97 -24.63 8.62
CA ALA A 142 -10.22 -25.30 8.95
C ALA A 142 -10.08 -26.35 10.07
N ARG A 143 -8.91 -26.99 10.20
CA ARG A 143 -8.63 -27.91 11.30
C ARG A 143 -8.42 -27.16 12.61
N GLU A 144 -7.65 -26.08 12.58
CA GLU A 144 -7.37 -25.22 13.73
C GLU A 144 -8.65 -24.57 14.24
N ASN A 145 -9.48 -23.97 13.37
CA ASN A 145 -10.76 -23.38 13.77
C ASN A 145 -11.67 -24.39 14.48
N ARG A 146 -11.81 -25.60 13.93
CA ARG A 146 -12.62 -26.66 14.57
C ARG A 146 -12.06 -27.11 15.93
N ALA A 147 -10.75 -27.04 16.11
CA ALA A 147 -10.13 -27.34 17.41
C ALA A 147 -10.38 -26.22 18.42
N TRP A 148 -10.31 -24.96 17.98
CA TRP A 148 -10.64 -23.79 18.79
C TRP A 148 -12.12 -23.74 19.19
N GLU A 149 -13.03 -24.01 18.24
CA GLU A 149 -14.47 -24.12 18.51
C GLU A 149 -14.75 -25.17 19.59
N ARG A 150 -14.12 -26.34 19.51
CA ARG A 150 -14.26 -27.39 20.55
C ARG A 150 -13.78 -26.95 21.94
N ARG A 151 -12.77 -26.07 22.04
CA ARG A 151 -12.28 -25.53 23.31
C ARG A 151 -13.14 -24.41 23.89
N LEU A 152 -13.89 -23.71 23.03
CA LEU A 152 -14.78 -22.62 23.45
C LEU A 152 -16.18 -23.13 23.83
N THR A 153 -16.57 -24.29 23.29
CA THR A 153 -17.91 -24.87 23.47
C THR A 153 -17.93 -26.07 24.43
N GLY A 154 -16.75 -26.54 24.88
CA GLY A 154 -16.59 -27.60 25.88
C GLY A 154 -16.02 -27.04 27.17
#